data_AF-H0AF05-F1
#
_entry.id   AF-H0AF05-F1
#
_cell.length_a   1.000
_cell.length_b   1.000
_cell.length_c   1.000
_cell.angle_alpha   90.00
_cell.angle_beta   90.00
_cell.angle_gamma   90.00
#
_symmetry.space_group_name_H-M   'P 1'
#
loop_
_entity.id
_entity.type
_entity.pdbx_description
1 polymer ?
#
loop_
_entity_poly.entity_id
_entity_poly.type
_entity_poly.pdbx_seq_one_letter_code
_entity_poly.pdbx_strand_id
1 'polypeptide(L)' 'MRVEFEDNAAVLVEEETGLPKGNVTKGPIAKEVVERYNPVGKITSKTENQR' A
#
# COMPACT_ATOMS: atom_id res chain seq x y z
N MET A 1 -8.05 -18.59 -6.33
CA MET A 1 -7.71 -17.42 -7.15
C MET A 1 -6.30 -16.99 -6.78
N ARG A 2 -5.41 -16.80 -7.75
CA ARG A 2 -4.08 -16.21 -7.52
C ARG A 2 -4.15 -14.77 -8.02
N VAL A 3 -3.55 -13.85 -7.30
CA VAL A 3 -3.56 -12.42 -7.63
C VAL A 3 -2.13 -11.97 -7.81
N GLU A 4 -1.87 -11.29 -8.91
CA GLU A 4 -0.58 -10.73 -9.28
C GLU A 4 -0.79 -9.29 -9.76
N PHE A 5 0.19 -8.44 -9.51
CA PHE A 5 0.21 -7.07 -9.98
C PHE A 5 0.96 -6.99 -11.31
N GLU A 6 0.62 -5.99 -12.12
CA GLU A 6 1.31 -5.73 -13.40
C GLU A 6 2.80 -5.41 -13.18
N ASP A 7 3.11 -4.76 -12.05
CA ASP A 7 4.44 -4.30 -11.70
C ASP A 7 4.79 -4.54 -10.23
N ASN A 8 6.10 -4.51 -9.94
CA ASN A 8 6.61 -4.53 -8.57
C ASN A 8 6.79 -3.09 -8.06
N ALA A 9 6.17 -2.78 -6.92
CA ALA A 9 6.25 -1.46 -6.30
C ALA A 9 6.66 -1.55 -4.81
N ALA A 10 7.27 -0.48 -4.29
CA ALA A 10 7.69 -0.36 -2.90
C ALA A 10 7.41 1.04 -2.34
N VAL A 11 7.19 1.14 -1.03
CA VAL A 11 6.95 2.41 -0.31
C VAL A 11 8.04 2.61 0.72
N LEU A 12 8.62 3.81 0.76
CA LEU A 12 9.59 4.20 1.78
C LEU A 12 8.87 4.56 3.08
N VAL A 13 9.28 3.92 4.16
CA VAL A 13 8.80 4.17 5.52
C VAL A 13 9.93 4.62 6.42
N GLU A 14 9.60 5.32 7.50
CA GLU A 14 10.53 5.57 8.59
C GLU A 14 10.70 4.33 9.48
N GLU A 15 11.93 4.07 9.89
CA GLU A 15 12.27 2.88 10.68
C GLU A 15 11.70 2.95 12.11
N GLU A 16 11.67 4.14 12.71
CA GLU A 16 11.23 4.32 14.11
C GLU A 16 9.71 4.37 14.24
N THR A 17 9.02 5.01 13.30
CA THR A 17 7.57 5.28 13.38
C THR A 17 6.73 4.38 12.47
N GLY A 18 7.36 3.74 11.47
CA GLY A 18 6.66 2.98 10.44
C GLY A 18 5.75 3.82 9.54
N LEU A 19 5.84 5.15 9.62
CA LEU A 19 5.05 6.06 8.81
C LEU A 19 5.64 6.18 7.41
N PRO A 20 4.80 6.28 6.36
CA PRO A 20 5.29 6.52 5.02
C PRO A 20 5.94 7.90 4.93
N LYS A 21 7.10 7.98 4.28
CA LYS A 21 7.80 9.25 4.02
C LYS A 21 7.08 10.11 2.96
N GLY A 22 6.22 9.48 2.16
CA GLY A 22 5.46 10.14 1.10
C GLY A 22 4.00 10.41 1.48
N ASN A 23 3.40 11.38 0.79
CA ASN A 23 2.02 11.80 1.07
C ASN A 23 0.95 11.06 0.24
N VAL A 24 1.31 10.52 -0.92
CA VAL A 24 0.38 9.85 -1.85
C VAL A 24 1.07 8.68 -2.54
N THR A 25 0.41 7.52 -2.57
CA THR A 25 0.85 6.36 -3.38
C THR A 25 0.25 6.40 -4.78
N LYS A 26 1.04 5.97 -5.77
CA LYS A 26 0.58 5.85 -7.16
C LYS A 26 0.17 4.41 -7.42
N GLY A 27 -1.03 4.22 -7.94
CA GLY A 27 -1.54 2.90 -8.31
C GLY A 27 -2.35 2.20 -7.21
N PRO A 28 -2.87 1.00 -7.52
CA PRO A 28 -3.65 0.19 -6.59
C PRO A 28 -2.75 -0.47 -5.54
N ILE A 29 -3.24 -0.55 -4.31
CA ILE A 29 -2.56 -1.28 -3.22
C ILE A 29 -3.38 -2.49 -2.81
N ALA A 30 -2.69 -3.61 -2.55
CA ALA A 30 -3.28 -4.83 -2.04
C ALA A 30 -3.95 -4.61 -0.68
N LYS A 31 -5.13 -5.21 -0.50
CA LYS A 31 -5.87 -5.11 0.76
C LYS A 31 -5.07 -5.61 1.98
N GLU A 32 -4.31 -6.70 1.82
CA GLU A 32 -3.47 -7.26 2.89
C GLU A 32 -2.42 -6.26 3.40
N VAL A 33 -1.91 -5.41 2.51
CA VAL A 33 -0.94 -4.36 2.85
C VAL A 33 -1.60 -3.25 3.65
N VAL A 34 -2.83 -2.85 3.30
CA VAL A 34 -3.61 -1.85 4.04
C VAL A 34 -3.95 -2.35 5.45
N GLU A 35 -4.29 -3.63 5.59
CA GLU A 35 -4.61 -4.25 6.88
C GLU A 35 -3.37 -4.38 7.78
N ARG A 36 -2.21 -4.70 7.21
CA ARG A 36 -0.94 -4.82 7.94
C ARG A 36 -0.30 -3.46 8.26
N TYR A 37 -0.35 -2.52 7.32
CA TYR A 37 0.27 -1.20 7.40
C TYR A 37 -0.79 -0.11 7.28
N ASN A 38 -1.54 0.08 8.36
CA ASN A 38 -2.64 1.05 8.44
C ASN A 38 -2.23 2.48 7.99
N PRO A 39 -1.04 3.01 8.33
CA PRO A 39 -0.61 4.34 7.87
C PRO A 39 -0.43 4.44 6.34
N VAL A 40 0.02 3.36 5.70
CA VAL A 40 0.20 3.30 4.23
C VAL A 40 -1.17 3.27 3.53
N GLY A 41 -2.15 2.60 4.14
CA GLY A 41 -3.54 2.62 3.67
C GLY A 41 -4.16 4.01 3.64
N LYS A 42 -3.76 4.91 4.54
CA LYS A 42 -4.32 6.28 4.61
C LYS A 42 -3.88 7.19 3.46
N ILE A 43 -2.70 6.95 2.90
CA ILE A 43 -2.15 7.70 1.76
C ILE A 43 -2.50 7.08 0.41
N THR A 44 -3.34 6.04 0.43
CA THR A 44 -3.73 5.28 -0.76
C THR A 44 -4.90 5.94 -1.47
N SER A 45 -4.74 6.16 -2.78
CA SER A 45 -5.83 6.68 -3.62
C SER A 45 -6.78 5.59 -4.11
N LYS A 46 -6.30 4.34 -4.27
CA LYS A 46 -7.11 3.19 -4.70
C LYS A 46 -6.70 1.93 -3.95
N THR A 47 -7.64 1.38 -3.19
CA THR A 47 -7.49 0.05 -2.57
C THR A 47 -8.22 -0.94 -3.44
N GLU A 48 -7.49 -1.86 -4.06
CA GLU A 48 -8.11 -2.87 -4.92
C GLU A 48 -8.67 -3.97 -4.04
N ASN A 49 -10.00 -4.09 -4.03
CA ASN A 49 -10.72 -5.10 -3.26
C ASN A 49 -11.14 -6.22 -4.23
N GLN A 50 -10.62 -7.42 -3.98
CA GLN A 50 -10.95 -8.62 -4.75
C GLN A 50 -12.45 -8.93 -4.62
N ARG A 51 -13.20 -8.71 -5.70
CA ARG A 51 -14.43 -9.46 -5.97
C ARG A 51 -14.30 -10.12 -7.34
#